data_AF-A0A8T3PFU0-F1
#
_entry.id   AF-A0A8T3PFU0-F1
#
_cell.length_a   1.000
_cell.length_b   1.000
_cell.length_c   1.000
_cell.angle_alpha   90.00
_cell.angle_beta   90.00
_cell.angle_gamma   90.00
#
_symmetry.space_group_name_H-M   'P 1'
#
loop_
_entity.id
_entity.type
_entity.pdbx_description
1 polymer ?
#
loop_
_entity_poly.entity_id
_entity_poly.type
_entity_poly.pdbx_seq_one_letter_code
_entity_poly.pdbx_strand_id
1 'polypeptide(L)'
;MHMLRDEDNAGYRTVIRNTLAFDPEILKRYVDFMSNPDERTAVDQFGDGDKYFGVATVLATLPGLPMFGHGQVEGFAERYGMEFRRARLEEHPNQGLVERHEHEIFPLLHQRALFAEARDFALFDLVTADGSVNEDVYAYTNAADGRHSLVVYHNRYAEARGHIRACVPSMRPVDGGERASVSWTLAEALALPAEPGAFVVLRDIRSGMEWLHDCRALHELGLELDLRAYECRVFIDPVIRWDSPDGDLARLAWQLGGRPVPSVDEALDAMVSAPLRDGVAALIDAEAFRRIAGSALARDASAAAQMLTGEAALAADRMARLAEVDGHAGPQASVLAELDARLRALTALVRLGRGREAHPAAQRVGRWLGTDRARWATILGWMYADAARTLLEVAPVTEGWSQKRGVDAALHRAALGLGVSDEEAQRAVEVARGLLAAPDAPFASSDVRAATGWHPWEDAAYVQREAFEDFVDALIARDVTLAAARGEGPEALGVLMEVLEGWREAVGSAGWRVGSVDEEAG
;
A
#
# COMPACT_ATOMS: atom_id res chain seq x y z
N MET A 1 -5.79 -13.74 38.18
CA MET A 1 -6.01 -14.09 36.76
C MET A 1 -6.72 -15.44 36.53
N HIS A 2 -6.98 -16.28 37.54
CA HIS A 2 -7.74 -17.54 37.37
C HIS A 2 -9.12 -17.37 36.72
N MET A 3 -9.82 -16.26 37.01
CA MET A 3 -11.10 -15.95 36.35
C MET A 3 -10.95 -15.79 34.83
N LEU A 4 -9.87 -15.18 34.34
CA LEU A 4 -9.60 -15.06 32.89
C LEU A 4 -9.30 -16.43 32.27
N ARG A 5 -8.61 -17.31 33.00
CA ARG A 5 -8.37 -18.70 32.57
C ARG A 5 -9.69 -19.44 32.39
N ASP A 6 -10.55 -19.36 33.39
CA ASP A 6 -11.81 -20.10 33.46
C ASP A 6 -12.96 -19.41 32.68
N GLU A 7 -12.69 -18.27 32.04
CA GLU A 7 -13.69 -17.43 31.35
C GLU A 7 -14.84 -16.98 32.27
N ASP A 8 -14.56 -16.85 33.58
CA ASP A 8 -15.42 -16.13 34.53
C ASP A 8 -15.26 -14.62 34.35
N ASN A 9 -15.62 -14.16 33.16
CA ASN A 9 -15.36 -12.79 32.72
C ASN A 9 -16.18 -11.77 33.52
N ALA A 10 -17.44 -12.11 33.80
CA ALA A 10 -18.35 -11.31 34.64
C ALA A 10 -17.81 -11.15 36.08
N GLY A 11 -17.27 -12.22 36.67
CA GLY A 11 -16.63 -12.17 37.98
C GLY A 11 -15.43 -11.21 37.98
N TYR A 12 -14.53 -11.34 37.01
CA TYR A 12 -13.35 -10.48 36.92
C TYR A 12 -13.71 -9.01 36.65
N ARG A 13 -14.66 -8.74 35.75
CA ARG A 13 -15.17 -7.37 35.50
C ARG A 13 -15.81 -6.76 36.73
N THR A 14 -16.55 -7.55 37.51
CA THR A 14 -17.16 -7.10 38.76
C THR A 14 -16.11 -6.65 39.78
N VAL A 15 -14.98 -7.35 39.90
CA VAL A 15 -13.86 -6.94 40.78
C VAL A 15 -13.30 -5.57 40.37
N ILE A 16 -13.05 -5.36 39.08
CA ILE A 16 -12.54 -4.08 38.56
C ILE A 16 -13.59 -2.98 38.77
N ARG A 17 -14.85 -3.21 38.40
CA ARG A 17 -15.94 -2.24 38.54
C ARG A 17 -16.14 -1.81 39.99
N ASN A 18 -16.17 -2.76 40.93
CA ASN A 18 -16.30 -2.46 42.35
C ASN A 18 -15.11 -1.65 42.88
N THR A 19 -13.91 -1.95 42.39
CA THR A 19 -12.70 -1.19 42.75
C THR A 19 -12.80 0.25 42.25
N LEU A 20 -13.23 0.47 41.00
CA LEU A 20 -13.43 1.81 40.44
C LEU A 20 -14.52 2.61 41.19
N ALA A 21 -15.61 1.95 41.57
CA ALA A 21 -16.71 2.59 42.31
C ALA A 21 -16.33 2.96 43.75
N PHE A 22 -15.39 2.22 44.37
CA PHE A 22 -14.93 2.48 45.73
C PHE A 22 -13.72 3.42 45.76
N ASP A 23 -12.59 2.98 45.19
CA ASP A 23 -11.36 3.76 45.10
C ASP A 23 -10.45 3.26 43.94
N PRO A 24 -10.41 3.95 42.78
CA PRO A 24 -9.59 3.57 41.64
C PRO A 24 -8.10 3.42 41.97
N GLU A 25 -7.58 4.17 42.95
CA GLU A 25 -6.17 4.11 43.37
C GLU A 25 -5.75 2.74 43.94
N ILE A 26 -6.71 1.87 44.23
CA ILE A 26 -6.43 0.48 44.61
C ILE A 26 -5.95 -0.34 43.41
N LEU A 27 -6.40 -0.05 42.17
CA LEU A 27 -6.03 -0.84 40.98
C LEU A 27 -4.52 -0.85 40.77
N LYS A 28 -3.83 0.28 40.91
CA LYS A 28 -2.37 0.34 40.73
C LYS A 28 -1.55 -0.41 41.79
N ARG A 29 -2.21 -0.97 42.81
CA ARG A 29 -1.60 -1.84 43.82
C ARG A 29 -1.77 -3.32 43.50
N TYR A 30 -2.48 -3.66 42.43
CA TYR A 30 -2.65 -5.04 42.01
C TYR A 30 -1.32 -5.61 41.54
N VAL A 31 -1.12 -6.89 41.81
CA VAL A 31 -0.03 -7.67 41.24
C VAL A 31 -0.69 -8.66 40.31
N ASP A 32 -0.47 -8.46 39.03
CA ASP A 32 -1.09 -9.27 38.00
C ASP A 32 -0.05 -10.33 37.57
N PHE A 33 -0.47 -11.59 37.52
CA PHE A 33 0.36 -12.71 37.05
C PHE A 33 -0.53 -13.80 36.45
N MET A 34 -0.08 -14.44 35.38
CA MET A 34 -0.78 -15.59 34.77
C MET A 34 -0.53 -16.88 35.54
N SER A 35 0.64 -16.98 36.20
CA SER A 35 1.01 -18.11 37.05
C SER A 35 1.98 -17.64 38.12
N ASN A 36 1.97 -18.29 39.28
CA ASN A 36 3.01 -18.19 40.30
C ASN A 36 3.72 -19.56 40.47
N PRO A 37 4.83 -19.64 41.23
CA PRO A 37 5.58 -20.90 41.45
C PRO A 37 4.74 -22.06 42.04
N ASP A 38 3.64 -21.73 42.71
CA ASP A 38 2.75 -22.70 43.35
C ASP A 38 1.59 -23.16 42.46
N GLU A 39 1.47 -22.62 41.25
CA GLU A 39 0.42 -22.90 40.28
C GLU A 39 0.96 -23.67 39.07
N ARG A 40 0.03 -24.11 38.19
CA ARG A 40 0.40 -24.64 36.88
C ARG A 40 1.01 -23.51 36.04
N THR A 41 1.91 -23.84 35.11
CA THR A 41 2.58 -22.82 34.28
C THR A 41 1.57 -22.07 33.41
N ALA A 42 1.93 -20.88 32.94
CA ALA A 42 1.05 -20.09 32.08
C ALA A 42 0.67 -20.86 30.79
N VAL A 43 1.62 -21.58 30.18
CA VAL A 43 1.37 -22.38 28.97
C VAL A 43 0.40 -23.55 29.22
N ASP A 44 0.47 -24.22 30.38
CA ASP A 44 -0.47 -25.29 30.74
C ASP A 44 -1.88 -24.74 31.06
N GLN A 45 -1.97 -23.52 31.58
CA GLN A 45 -3.24 -22.91 31.96
C GLN A 45 -3.96 -22.22 30.80
N PHE A 46 -3.24 -21.55 29.91
CA PHE A 46 -3.80 -20.68 28.87
C PHE A 46 -3.46 -21.14 27.44
N GLY A 47 -2.61 -22.15 27.28
CA GLY A 47 -2.05 -22.56 25.99
C GLY A 47 -0.95 -21.60 25.52
N ASP A 48 -0.65 -21.65 24.22
CA ASP A 48 0.34 -20.83 23.51
C ASP A 48 -0.30 -19.95 22.40
N GLY A 49 -1.63 -19.96 22.30
CA GLY A 49 -2.40 -19.26 21.29
C GLY A 49 -2.96 -17.89 21.73
N ASP A 50 -3.99 -17.42 21.03
CA ASP A 50 -4.53 -16.06 21.20
C ASP A 50 -5.07 -15.76 22.60
N LYS A 51 -5.60 -16.77 23.30
CA LYS A 51 -6.03 -16.62 24.70
C LYS A 51 -4.86 -16.24 25.61
N TYR A 52 -3.73 -16.94 25.47
CA TYR A 52 -2.52 -16.64 26.24
C TYR A 52 -2.09 -15.20 26.02
N PHE A 53 -1.99 -14.76 24.75
CA PHE A 53 -1.51 -13.42 24.42
C PHE A 53 -2.50 -12.32 24.77
N GLY A 54 -3.80 -12.57 24.65
CA GLY A 54 -4.83 -11.63 25.09
C GLY A 54 -4.78 -11.40 26.61
N VAL A 55 -4.62 -12.46 27.40
CA VAL A 55 -4.44 -12.36 28.86
C VAL A 55 -3.11 -11.69 29.21
N ALA A 56 -2.02 -11.99 28.49
CA ALA A 56 -0.73 -11.33 28.67
C ALA A 56 -0.77 -9.84 28.28
N THR A 57 -1.60 -9.44 27.31
CA THR A 57 -1.87 -8.03 27.02
C THR A 57 -2.60 -7.38 28.18
N VAL A 58 -3.70 -7.97 28.68
CA VAL A 58 -4.42 -7.45 29.85
C VAL A 58 -3.48 -7.28 31.05
N LEU A 59 -2.62 -8.27 31.29
CA LEU A 59 -1.55 -8.23 32.29
C LEU A 59 -0.64 -7.01 32.11
N ALA A 60 -0.15 -6.77 30.89
CA ALA A 60 0.78 -5.69 30.59
C ALA A 60 0.15 -4.29 30.64
N THR A 61 -1.17 -4.18 30.40
CA THR A 61 -1.87 -2.90 30.18
C THR A 61 -2.89 -2.52 31.25
N LEU A 62 -3.17 -3.37 32.24
CA LEU A 62 -3.92 -2.96 33.44
C LEU A 62 -3.03 -2.15 34.40
N PRO A 63 -3.59 -1.22 35.20
CA PRO A 63 -2.88 -0.60 36.30
C PRO A 63 -2.42 -1.63 37.32
N GLY A 64 -1.19 -1.51 37.82
CA GLY A 64 -0.61 -2.48 38.76
C GLY A 64 0.82 -2.89 38.42
N LEU A 65 1.26 -4.01 38.97
CA LEU A 65 2.57 -4.60 38.67
C LEU A 65 2.37 -5.92 37.90
N PRO A 66 2.73 -5.99 36.60
CA PRO A 66 2.76 -7.24 35.88
C PRO A 66 3.96 -8.07 36.32
N MET A 67 3.73 -9.35 36.57
CA MET A 67 4.78 -10.33 36.86
C MET A 67 4.68 -11.50 35.88
N PHE A 68 5.81 -11.79 35.22
CA PHE A 68 5.97 -12.96 34.36
C PHE A 68 6.66 -14.08 35.14
N GLY A 69 6.12 -15.30 35.03
CA GLY A 69 6.70 -16.48 35.65
C GLY A 69 8.01 -16.89 34.97
N HIS A 70 8.86 -17.64 35.69
CA HIS A 70 10.03 -18.26 35.08
C HIS A 70 9.61 -19.19 33.94
N GLY A 71 10.30 -19.10 32.79
CA GLY A 71 10.00 -19.92 31.61
C GLY A 71 8.73 -19.52 30.86
N GLN A 72 8.02 -18.47 31.29
CA GLN A 72 6.76 -18.05 30.66
C GLN A 72 6.98 -17.53 29.23
N VAL A 73 8.05 -16.78 28.98
CA VAL A 73 8.38 -16.26 27.64
C VAL A 73 8.83 -17.41 26.72
N GLU A 74 9.62 -18.33 27.26
CA GLU A 74 10.16 -19.48 26.55
C GLU A 74 9.14 -20.60 26.32
N GLY A 75 8.01 -20.60 27.04
CA GLY A 75 6.95 -21.61 26.93
C GLY A 75 7.23 -22.88 27.71
N PHE A 76 8.01 -22.82 28.79
CA PHE A 76 8.31 -23.98 29.62
C PHE A 76 7.08 -24.45 30.40
N ALA A 77 6.86 -25.77 30.37
CA ALA A 77 5.78 -26.47 31.03
C ALA A 77 6.20 -27.03 32.40
N GLU A 78 7.49 -27.15 32.70
CA GLU A 78 7.93 -27.57 34.03
C GLU A 78 7.49 -26.55 35.08
N ARG A 79 6.87 -27.05 36.15
CA ARG A 79 6.56 -26.23 37.31
C ARG A 79 7.78 -26.13 38.22
N TYR A 80 8.18 -24.90 38.50
CA TYR A 80 9.32 -24.59 39.37
C TYR A 80 8.86 -24.11 40.74
N GLY A 81 8.39 -25.04 41.58
CA GLY A 81 8.10 -24.77 42.99
C GLY A 81 9.36 -24.61 43.84
N MET A 82 9.19 -24.16 45.09
CA MET A 82 10.31 -23.94 46.03
C MET A 82 11.08 -25.23 46.38
N GLU A 83 10.55 -26.40 46.06
CA GLU A 83 11.14 -27.72 46.27
C GLU A 83 12.17 -28.14 45.20
N PHE A 84 12.31 -27.38 44.11
CA PHE A 84 13.21 -27.72 43.00
C PHE A 84 14.60 -27.08 43.18
N ARG A 85 15.65 -27.90 43.08
CA ARG A 85 17.06 -27.44 43.07
C ARG A 85 17.63 -27.21 41.67
N ARG A 86 17.01 -27.80 40.65
CA ARG A 86 17.35 -27.72 39.22
C ARG A 86 16.15 -28.17 38.39
N ALA A 87 16.10 -27.77 37.13
CA ALA A 87 15.17 -28.32 36.14
C ALA A 87 15.30 -29.84 36.04
N ARG A 88 14.18 -30.54 35.88
CA ARG A 88 14.12 -31.99 35.68
C ARG A 88 13.76 -32.35 34.25
N LEU A 89 13.08 -31.45 33.55
CA LEU A 89 12.79 -31.59 32.12
C LEU A 89 13.88 -30.91 31.31
N GLU A 90 14.22 -31.51 30.18
CA GLU A 90 15.04 -30.87 29.15
C GLU A 90 14.09 -30.17 28.19
N GLU A 91 13.81 -28.90 28.47
CA GLU A 91 12.93 -28.06 27.66
C GLU A 91 13.77 -27.11 26.79
N HIS A 92 13.32 -26.89 25.56
CA HIS A 92 13.90 -25.92 24.65
C HIS A 92 12.90 -24.78 24.43
N PRO A 93 13.35 -23.52 24.34
CA PRO A 93 12.45 -22.39 24.10
C PRO A 93 11.64 -22.59 22.82
N ASN A 94 10.33 -22.36 22.91
CA ASN A 94 9.47 -22.26 21.74
C ASN A 94 9.73 -20.92 21.05
N GLN A 95 10.53 -20.94 19.98
CA GLN A 95 10.94 -19.70 19.28
C GLN A 95 9.74 -18.89 18.76
N GLY A 96 8.70 -19.55 18.24
CA GLY A 96 7.51 -18.85 17.78
C GLY A 96 6.75 -18.13 18.92
N LEU A 97 6.76 -18.71 20.12
CA LEU A 97 6.19 -18.06 21.31
C LEU A 97 7.04 -16.86 21.75
N VAL A 98 8.37 -16.99 21.72
CA VAL A 98 9.31 -15.91 22.07
C VAL A 98 9.15 -14.73 21.10
N GLU A 99 9.22 -14.99 19.79
CA GLU A 99 9.04 -13.98 18.73
C GLU A 99 7.69 -13.26 18.88
N ARG A 100 6.64 -13.99 19.26
CA ARG A 100 5.32 -13.40 19.48
C ARG A 100 5.26 -12.52 20.73
N HIS A 101 5.98 -12.85 21.81
CA HIS A 101 6.15 -11.93 22.96
C HIS A 101 6.89 -10.66 22.55
N GLU A 102 7.95 -10.79 21.76
CA GLU A 102 8.74 -9.66 21.25
C GLU A 102 7.88 -8.71 20.41
N HIS A 103 6.97 -9.25 19.60
CA HIS A 103 6.10 -8.45 18.74
C HIS A 103 4.88 -7.88 19.49
N GLU A 104 4.23 -8.67 20.35
CA GLU A 104 2.91 -8.31 20.89
C GLU A 104 2.91 -7.79 22.33
N ILE A 105 3.89 -8.19 23.15
CA ILE A 105 3.90 -7.91 24.60
C ILE A 105 5.01 -6.95 24.99
N PHE A 106 6.24 -7.15 24.52
CA PHE A 106 7.37 -6.32 24.90
C PHE A 106 7.19 -4.83 24.53
N PRO A 107 6.58 -4.47 23.38
CA PRO A 107 6.30 -3.06 23.08
C PRO A 107 5.36 -2.40 24.10
N LEU A 108 4.46 -3.16 24.71
CA LEU A 108 3.58 -2.69 25.79
C LEU A 108 4.37 -2.50 27.09
N LEU A 109 5.24 -3.44 27.42
CA LEU A 109 6.10 -3.37 28.61
C LEU A 109 7.10 -2.21 28.54
N HIS A 110 7.67 -1.91 27.37
CA HIS A 110 8.52 -0.73 27.17
C HIS A 110 7.73 0.58 27.39
N GLN A 111 6.41 0.55 27.24
CA GLN A 111 5.51 1.68 27.42
C GLN A 111 4.72 1.59 28.73
N ARG A 112 5.18 0.77 29.70
CA ARG A 112 4.46 0.44 30.94
C ARG A 112 3.96 1.66 31.71
N ALA A 113 4.70 2.77 31.66
CA ALA A 113 4.34 4.03 32.31
C ALA A 113 2.94 4.55 31.88
N LEU A 114 2.55 4.34 30.62
CA LEU A 114 1.22 4.73 30.10
C LEU A 114 0.07 3.99 30.79
N PHE A 115 0.34 2.79 31.29
CA PHE A 115 -0.68 1.89 31.82
C PHE A 115 -0.64 1.78 33.35
N ALA A 116 0.36 2.35 34.03
CA ALA A 116 0.68 2.00 35.42
C ALA A 116 -0.26 2.62 36.45
N GLU A 117 -0.70 3.85 36.18
CA GLU A 117 -1.55 4.61 37.08
C GLU A 117 -3.03 4.32 36.85
N ALA A 118 -3.83 4.51 37.90
CA ALA A 118 -5.28 4.31 37.85
C ALA A 118 -6.06 5.62 37.70
N ARG A 119 -5.37 6.77 37.77
CA ARG A 119 -5.99 8.10 37.75
C ARG A 119 -6.87 8.28 36.52
N ASP A 120 -6.33 7.96 35.34
CA ASP A 120 -6.99 8.17 34.04
C ASP A 120 -7.50 6.89 33.39
N PHE A 121 -7.49 5.79 34.17
CA PHE A 121 -8.07 4.52 33.74
C PHE A 121 -9.60 4.63 33.64
N ALA A 122 -10.15 4.12 32.52
CA ALA A 122 -11.58 4.06 32.28
C ALA A 122 -11.95 2.70 31.70
N LEU A 123 -12.81 1.95 32.38
CA LEU A 123 -13.36 0.68 31.88
C LEU A 123 -14.69 0.96 31.15
N PHE A 124 -14.94 0.29 30.03
CA PHE A 124 -16.17 0.44 29.24
C PHE A 124 -16.99 -0.86 29.22
N ASP A 125 -18.29 -0.69 29.09
CA ASP A 125 -19.25 -1.77 28.81
C ASP A 125 -19.42 -1.88 27.28
N LEU A 126 -19.18 -3.07 26.73
CA LEU A 126 -19.58 -3.35 25.35
C LEU A 126 -21.08 -3.64 25.34
N VAL A 127 -21.86 -2.72 24.80
CA VAL A 127 -23.31 -2.84 24.73
C VAL A 127 -23.71 -3.50 23.41
N THR A 128 -24.39 -4.63 23.49
CA THR A 128 -24.88 -5.40 22.33
C THR A 128 -26.14 -4.76 21.74
N ALA A 129 -26.56 -5.21 20.55
CA ALA A 129 -27.72 -4.65 19.85
C ALA A 129 -29.05 -4.76 20.62
N ASP A 130 -29.17 -5.72 21.54
CA ASP A 130 -30.33 -5.89 22.44
C ASP A 130 -30.24 -5.06 23.74
N GLY A 131 -29.18 -4.27 23.90
CA GLY A 131 -28.93 -3.41 25.05
C GLY A 131 -28.29 -4.12 26.25
N SER A 132 -27.96 -5.41 26.15
CA SER A 132 -27.22 -6.12 27.21
C SER A 132 -25.73 -5.75 27.20
N VAL A 133 -25.05 -5.99 28.32
CA VAL A 133 -23.59 -5.83 28.41
C VAL A 133 -22.95 -7.18 28.12
N ASN A 134 -22.06 -7.22 27.12
CA ASN A 134 -21.22 -8.38 26.89
C ASN A 134 -20.04 -8.36 27.86
N GLU A 135 -20.15 -9.16 28.92
CA GLU A 135 -19.12 -9.29 29.96
C GLU A 135 -17.86 -10.02 29.46
N ASP A 136 -17.89 -10.69 28.30
CA ASP A 136 -16.72 -11.38 27.74
C ASP A 136 -15.70 -10.43 27.10
N VAL A 137 -16.04 -9.15 26.96
CA VAL A 137 -15.18 -8.14 26.35
C VAL A 137 -14.64 -7.18 27.39
N TYR A 138 -13.33 -7.05 27.45
CA TYR A 138 -12.60 -6.04 28.20
C TYR A 138 -12.26 -4.88 27.27
N ALA A 139 -12.80 -3.71 27.54
CA ALA A 139 -12.48 -2.49 26.80
C ALA A 139 -12.14 -1.39 27.80
N TYR A 140 -10.94 -0.83 27.72
CA TYR A 140 -10.52 0.22 28.64
C TYR A 140 -9.49 1.17 28.02
N THR A 141 -9.47 2.39 28.53
CA THR A 141 -8.48 3.41 28.19
C THR A 141 -7.61 3.73 29.37
N ASN A 142 -6.40 4.21 29.10
CA ASN A 142 -5.56 4.88 30.10
C ASN A 142 -4.81 6.04 29.44
N ALA A 143 -4.37 7.00 30.25
CA ALA A 143 -3.62 8.15 29.80
C ALA A 143 -2.50 8.52 30.78
N ALA A 144 -1.37 8.95 30.23
CA ALA A 144 -0.25 9.47 31.01
C ALA A 144 0.54 10.46 30.14
N ASP A 145 0.94 11.60 30.71
CA ASP A 145 1.77 12.60 30.03
C ASP A 145 1.23 13.05 28.65
N GLY A 146 -0.09 13.16 28.52
CA GLY A 146 -0.77 13.55 27.27
C GLY A 146 -0.84 12.45 26.21
N ARG A 147 -0.38 11.24 26.53
CA ARG A 147 -0.52 10.04 25.71
C ARG A 147 -1.78 9.29 26.10
N HIS A 148 -2.40 8.63 25.13
CA HIS A 148 -3.69 7.95 25.32
C HIS A 148 -3.64 6.54 24.75
N SER A 149 -4.36 5.62 25.38
CA SER A 149 -4.48 4.24 24.91
C SER A 149 -5.92 3.74 24.96
N LEU A 150 -6.25 2.80 24.08
CA LEU A 150 -7.46 1.98 24.11
C LEU A 150 -7.06 0.52 23.92
N VAL A 151 -7.41 -0.32 24.89
CA VAL A 151 -7.21 -1.78 24.84
C VAL A 151 -8.56 -2.44 24.76
N VAL A 152 -8.73 -3.35 23.80
CA VAL A 152 -9.92 -4.19 23.64
C VAL A 152 -9.48 -5.64 23.59
N TYR A 153 -10.09 -6.50 24.40
CA TYR A 153 -9.84 -7.94 24.41
C TYR A 153 -11.12 -8.72 24.62
N HIS A 154 -11.40 -9.67 23.72
CA HIS A 154 -12.52 -10.59 23.82
C HIS A 154 -12.08 -11.94 24.44
N ASN A 155 -12.30 -12.17 25.73
CA ASN A 155 -11.85 -13.38 26.40
C ASN A 155 -12.85 -14.55 26.28
N ARG A 156 -13.19 -14.93 25.04
CA ARG A 156 -14.06 -16.07 24.78
C ARG A 156 -13.85 -16.63 23.37
N TYR A 157 -14.06 -17.94 23.23
CA TYR A 157 -14.15 -18.59 21.92
C TYR A 157 -15.53 -18.39 21.28
N ALA A 158 -15.82 -17.16 20.87
CA ALA A 158 -17.05 -16.77 20.18
C ALA A 158 -16.83 -15.53 19.31
N GLU A 159 -17.84 -15.08 18.57
CA GLU A 159 -17.89 -13.72 18.01
C GLU A 159 -18.58 -12.77 19.00
N ALA A 160 -18.13 -11.52 19.06
CA ALA A 160 -18.74 -10.47 19.87
C ALA A 160 -18.94 -9.20 19.05
N ARG A 161 -20.15 -8.63 19.11
CA ARG A 161 -20.52 -7.38 18.43
C ARG A 161 -21.22 -6.42 19.37
N GLY A 162 -20.85 -5.16 19.31
CA GLY A 162 -21.49 -4.11 20.10
C GLY A 162 -20.79 -2.77 19.94
N HIS A 163 -21.11 -1.83 20.82
CA HIS A 163 -20.46 -0.52 20.84
C HIS A 163 -19.98 -0.18 22.25
N ILE A 164 -18.87 0.55 22.34
CA ILE A 164 -18.38 1.15 23.58
C ILE A 164 -18.51 2.67 23.48
N ARG A 165 -19.18 3.28 24.46
CA ARG A 165 -19.42 4.74 24.44
C ARG A 165 -19.10 5.40 25.76
N ALA A 166 -19.77 5.02 26.85
CA ALA A 166 -19.55 5.61 28.16
C ALA A 166 -18.78 4.65 29.06
N CYS A 167 -17.86 5.16 29.87
CA CYS A 167 -17.15 4.35 30.84
C CYS A 167 -18.08 3.97 32.00
N VAL A 168 -17.74 2.90 32.72
CA VAL A 168 -18.37 2.56 33.98
C VAL A 168 -18.12 3.70 34.98
N PRO A 169 -19.05 3.95 35.92
CA PRO A 169 -18.85 4.98 36.94
C PRO A 169 -17.59 4.73 37.77
N SER A 170 -16.79 5.78 37.96
CA SER A 170 -15.52 5.74 38.69
C SER A 170 -15.46 6.86 39.72
N MET A 171 -14.94 6.54 40.91
CA MET A 171 -14.87 7.47 42.04
C MET A 171 -13.63 8.36 41.93
N ARG A 172 -13.79 9.62 41.50
CA ARG A 172 -12.70 10.58 41.36
C ARG A 172 -12.77 11.73 42.38
N PRO A 173 -11.63 12.31 42.78
CA PRO A 173 -11.61 13.56 43.53
C PRO A 173 -12.19 14.70 42.68
N VAL A 174 -13.04 15.52 43.28
CA VAL A 174 -13.57 16.76 42.69
C VAL A 174 -13.08 17.98 43.47
N ASP A 175 -13.22 19.17 42.89
CA ASP A 175 -12.83 20.42 43.53
C ASP A 175 -13.48 20.54 44.92
N GLY A 176 -12.66 20.86 45.93
CA GLY A 176 -13.09 20.91 47.34
C GLY A 176 -12.74 19.67 48.17
N GLY A 177 -12.11 18.65 47.58
CA GLY A 177 -11.60 17.47 48.31
C GLY A 177 -12.65 16.39 48.58
N GLU A 178 -13.88 16.59 48.11
CA GLU A 178 -14.91 15.55 48.06
C GLU A 178 -14.63 14.58 46.90
N ARG A 179 -15.21 13.37 46.97
CA ARG A 179 -15.14 12.37 45.89
C ARG A 179 -16.52 12.23 45.26
N ALA A 180 -16.58 12.21 43.93
CA ALA A 180 -17.80 12.01 43.19
C ALA A 180 -17.67 10.83 42.22
N SER A 181 -18.77 10.11 42.05
CA SER A 181 -18.90 9.11 41.00
C SER A 181 -19.11 9.82 39.67
N VAL A 182 -18.15 9.69 38.76
CA VAL A 182 -18.14 10.34 37.44
C VAL A 182 -18.08 9.32 36.32
N SER A 183 -18.64 9.67 35.17
CA SER A 183 -18.63 8.90 33.94
C SER A 183 -18.39 9.86 32.78
N TRP A 184 -17.61 9.44 31.80
CA TRP A 184 -17.34 10.19 30.56
C TRP A 184 -17.33 9.23 29.37
N THR A 185 -17.27 9.79 28.18
CA THR A 185 -17.30 9.06 26.91
C THR A 185 -15.92 8.57 26.49
N LEU A 186 -15.88 7.61 25.57
CA LEU A 186 -14.66 7.12 24.94
C LEU A 186 -13.90 8.27 24.25
N ALA A 187 -14.63 9.15 23.56
CA ALA A 187 -14.04 10.28 22.86
C ALA A 187 -13.40 11.29 23.85
N GLU A 188 -14.04 11.55 25.00
CA GLU A 188 -13.44 12.34 26.08
C GLU A 188 -12.21 11.65 26.68
N ALA A 189 -12.25 10.33 26.89
CA ALA A 189 -11.14 9.56 27.45
C ALA A 189 -9.88 9.55 26.56
N LEU A 190 -10.09 9.59 25.24
CA LEU A 190 -9.05 9.67 24.23
C LEU A 190 -8.71 11.10 23.81
N ALA A 191 -9.29 12.11 24.47
CA ALA A 191 -9.13 13.53 24.16
C ALA A 191 -9.38 13.88 22.68
N LEU A 192 -10.42 13.28 22.07
CA LEU A 192 -10.76 13.51 20.67
C LEU A 192 -11.50 14.84 20.47
N PRO A 193 -11.15 15.61 19.42
CA PRO A 193 -11.89 16.81 19.03
C PRO A 193 -13.36 16.49 18.70
N ALA A 194 -14.26 17.45 18.91
CA ALA A 194 -15.68 17.33 18.59
C ALA A 194 -16.06 18.15 17.33
N GLU A 195 -15.10 18.87 16.77
CA GLU A 195 -15.27 19.73 15.61
C GLU A 195 -15.60 18.93 14.34
N PRO A 196 -16.47 19.45 13.46
CA PRO A 196 -16.73 18.83 12.17
C PRO A 196 -15.46 18.69 11.33
N GLY A 197 -15.34 17.57 10.60
CA GLY A 197 -14.19 17.28 9.74
C GLY A 197 -12.97 16.75 10.49
N ALA A 198 -13.05 16.51 11.80
CA ALA A 198 -12.03 15.80 12.54
C ALA A 198 -12.23 14.28 12.45
N PHE A 199 -11.18 13.58 12.04
CA PHE A 199 -11.11 12.12 12.00
C PHE A 199 -9.98 11.63 12.90
N VAL A 200 -10.11 10.40 13.39
CA VAL A 200 -9.07 9.71 14.13
C VAL A 200 -8.65 8.45 13.40
N VAL A 201 -7.33 8.27 13.28
CA VAL A 201 -6.72 7.03 12.83
C VAL A 201 -6.28 6.24 14.06
N LEU A 202 -6.84 5.04 14.21
CA LEU A 202 -6.51 4.10 15.27
C LEU A 202 -5.68 2.97 14.67
N ARG A 203 -4.38 2.94 14.98
CA ARG A 203 -3.48 1.87 14.54
C ARG A 203 -3.33 0.82 15.62
N ASP A 204 -3.69 -0.41 15.31
CA ASP A 204 -3.46 -1.53 16.22
C ASP A 204 -1.98 -1.91 16.18
N ILE A 205 -1.30 -1.87 17.32
CA ILE A 205 0.14 -2.16 17.38
C ILE A 205 0.46 -3.63 17.06
N ARG A 206 -0.54 -4.53 17.18
CA ARG A 206 -0.36 -5.98 17.00
C ARG A 206 -0.46 -6.36 15.52
N SER A 207 -1.52 -5.93 14.86
CA SER A 207 -1.75 -6.23 13.43
C SER A 207 -1.13 -5.20 12.48
N GLY A 208 -0.79 -4.01 12.98
CA GLY A 208 -0.32 -2.88 12.16
C GLY A 208 -1.42 -2.19 11.35
N MET A 209 -2.65 -2.73 11.37
CA MET A 209 -3.78 -2.20 10.62
C MET A 209 -4.34 -0.92 11.24
N GLU A 210 -4.91 -0.07 10.40
CA GLU A 210 -5.44 1.24 10.74
C GLU A 210 -6.95 1.30 10.50
N TRP A 211 -7.66 1.87 11.47
CA TRP A 211 -9.09 2.21 11.36
C TRP A 211 -9.24 3.72 11.27
N LEU A 212 -10.14 4.17 10.39
CA LEU A 212 -10.51 5.57 10.24
C LEU A 212 -11.92 5.80 10.80
N HIS A 213 -12.05 6.69 11.79
CA HIS A 213 -13.33 7.04 12.40
C HIS A 213 -13.55 8.54 12.42
N ASP A 214 -14.79 8.96 12.20
CA ASP A 214 -15.24 10.33 12.44
C ASP A 214 -15.28 10.57 13.96
N CYS A 215 -14.56 11.59 14.44
CA CYS A 215 -14.50 11.90 15.87
C CYS A 215 -15.86 12.30 16.45
N ARG A 216 -16.68 13.01 15.69
CA ARG A 216 -18.03 13.39 16.09
C ARG A 216 -18.93 12.17 16.23
N ALA A 217 -18.82 11.21 15.30
CA ALA A 217 -19.54 9.95 15.43
C ALA A 217 -19.14 9.19 16.70
N LEU A 218 -17.86 9.21 17.10
CA LEU A 218 -17.40 8.61 18.35
C LEU A 218 -17.97 9.31 19.60
N HIS A 219 -18.14 10.63 19.58
CA HIS A 219 -18.79 11.39 20.66
C HIS A 219 -20.30 11.03 20.78
N GLU A 220 -20.99 10.94 19.63
CA GLU A 220 -22.43 10.73 19.57
C GLU A 220 -22.82 9.25 19.80
N LEU A 221 -22.16 8.32 19.10
CA LEU A 221 -22.53 6.90 19.02
C LEU A 221 -21.54 5.96 19.73
N GLY A 222 -20.30 6.39 19.95
CA GLY A 222 -19.22 5.52 20.46
C GLY A 222 -18.54 4.72 19.34
N LEU A 223 -17.65 3.80 19.74
CA LEU A 223 -16.92 2.93 18.81
C LEU A 223 -17.63 1.59 18.67
N GLU A 224 -18.04 1.25 17.45
CA GLU A 224 -18.52 -0.09 17.12
C GLU A 224 -17.37 -1.10 17.01
N LEU A 225 -17.59 -2.29 17.55
CA LEU A 225 -16.63 -3.38 17.60
C LEU A 225 -17.28 -4.66 17.08
N ASP A 226 -16.57 -5.33 16.16
CA ASP A 226 -16.84 -6.70 15.72
C ASP A 226 -15.57 -7.52 15.96
N LEU A 227 -15.62 -8.45 16.91
CA LEU A 227 -14.47 -9.16 17.48
C LEU A 227 -14.64 -10.67 17.30
N ARG A 228 -13.59 -11.32 16.81
CA ARG A 228 -13.47 -12.78 16.72
C ARG A 228 -13.08 -13.39 18.07
N ALA A 229 -13.00 -14.72 18.09
CA ALA A 229 -12.57 -15.47 19.25
C ALA A 229 -11.18 -15.01 19.71
N TYR A 230 -11.05 -14.65 20.99
CA TYR A 230 -9.79 -14.21 21.60
C TYR A 230 -9.13 -12.99 20.93
N GLU A 231 -9.87 -12.22 20.13
CA GLU A 231 -9.32 -11.06 19.44
C GLU A 231 -8.91 -9.98 20.43
N CYS A 232 -7.71 -9.42 20.23
CA CYS A 232 -7.15 -8.35 21.02
C CYS A 232 -6.68 -7.22 20.09
N ARG A 233 -7.09 -5.98 20.40
CA ARG A 233 -6.69 -4.76 19.70
C ARG A 233 -6.11 -3.78 20.71
N VAL A 234 -4.96 -3.19 20.39
CA VAL A 234 -4.33 -2.19 21.25
C VAL A 234 -3.95 -0.97 20.43
N PHE A 235 -4.60 0.14 20.73
CA PHE A 235 -4.37 1.43 20.12
C PHE A 235 -3.62 2.33 21.09
N ILE A 236 -2.52 2.94 20.64
CA ILE A 236 -1.72 3.88 21.41
C ILE A 236 -1.56 5.15 20.57
N ASP A 237 -1.73 6.29 21.22
CA ASP A 237 -1.65 7.64 20.64
C ASP A 237 -2.49 7.78 19.36
N PRO A 238 -3.83 7.72 19.46
CA PRO A 238 -4.74 7.98 18.34
C PRO A 238 -4.35 9.23 17.56
N VAL A 239 -4.28 9.09 16.24
CA VAL A 239 -3.75 10.15 15.38
C VAL A 239 -4.90 10.95 14.78
N ILE A 240 -5.00 12.23 15.14
CA ILE A 240 -6.01 13.13 14.57
C ILE A 240 -5.62 13.57 13.16
N ARG A 241 -6.60 13.57 12.27
CA ARG A 241 -6.53 14.09 10.90
C ARG A 241 -7.71 15.00 10.65
N TRP A 242 -7.50 16.01 9.82
CA TRP A 242 -8.53 16.96 9.43
C TRP A 242 -8.86 16.75 7.96
N ASP A 243 -10.15 16.76 7.66
CA ASP A 243 -10.65 16.54 6.31
C ASP A 243 -10.28 17.69 5.37
N SER A 244 -10.17 17.37 4.09
CA SER A 244 -10.02 18.36 3.03
C SER A 244 -11.34 19.11 2.82
N PRO A 245 -11.33 20.31 2.19
CA PRO A 245 -12.56 20.98 1.76
C PRO A 245 -13.45 20.11 0.86
N ASP A 246 -12.87 19.15 0.14
CA ASP A 246 -13.55 18.22 -0.76
C ASP A 246 -14.12 16.98 -0.03
N GLY A 247 -13.84 16.83 1.27
CA GLY A 247 -14.38 15.76 2.12
C GLY A 247 -13.75 14.39 1.84
N ASP A 248 -12.47 14.34 1.50
CA ASP A 248 -11.81 13.09 1.09
C ASP A 248 -11.73 12.05 2.21
N LEU A 249 -11.47 12.45 3.47
CA LEU A 249 -11.51 11.53 4.61
C LEU A 249 -12.92 11.03 4.86
N ALA A 250 -13.94 11.90 4.78
CA ALA A 250 -15.33 11.47 4.91
C ALA A 250 -15.75 10.46 3.82
N ARG A 251 -15.36 10.71 2.57
CA ARG A 251 -15.60 9.78 1.45
C ARG A 251 -14.88 8.45 1.67
N LEU A 252 -13.61 8.48 2.10
CA LEU A 252 -12.84 7.28 2.40
C LEU A 252 -13.48 6.49 3.54
N ALA A 253 -13.81 7.14 4.66
CA ALA A 253 -14.46 6.50 5.81
C ALA A 253 -15.78 5.81 5.41
N TRP A 254 -16.59 6.46 4.57
CA TRP A 254 -17.81 5.87 4.03
C TRP A 254 -17.54 4.62 3.17
N GLN A 255 -16.52 4.65 2.30
CA GLN A 255 -16.15 3.49 1.47
C GLN A 255 -15.59 2.32 2.29
N LEU A 256 -14.82 2.62 3.33
CA LEU A 256 -14.26 1.60 4.23
C LEU A 256 -15.36 0.95 5.07
N GLY A 257 -16.35 1.72 5.52
CA GLY A 257 -17.48 1.20 6.30
C GLY A 257 -17.04 0.51 7.58
N GLY A 258 -16.06 1.11 8.29
CA GLY A 258 -15.49 0.57 9.54
C GLY A 258 -14.48 -0.57 9.35
N ARG A 259 -14.19 -0.99 8.11
CA ARG A 259 -13.14 -1.99 7.84
C ARG A 259 -11.75 -1.37 7.97
N PRO A 260 -10.78 -2.10 8.55
CA PRO A 260 -9.41 -1.63 8.63
C PRO A 260 -8.68 -1.70 7.28
N VAL A 261 -7.63 -0.89 7.15
CA VAL A 261 -6.69 -0.89 6.03
C VAL A 261 -5.24 -0.96 6.54
N PRO A 262 -4.27 -1.43 5.73
CA PRO A 262 -2.86 -1.42 6.14
C PRO A 262 -2.31 0.01 6.38
N SER A 263 -2.81 0.98 5.61
CA SER A 263 -2.51 2.41 5.79
C SER A 263 -3.68 3.25 5.28
N VAL A 264 -4.15 4.19 6.10
CA VAL A 264 -5.16 5.18 5.72
C VAL A 264 -4.63 6.15 4.67
N ASP A 265 -3.37 6.56 4.80
CA ASP A 265 -2.73 7.50 3.86
C ASP A 265 -2.64 6.86 2.45
N GLU A 266 -2.19 5.61 2.33
CA GLU A 266 -2.15 4.92 1.04
C GLU A 266 -3.55 4.68 0.44
N ALA A 267 -4.54 4.37 1.28
CA ALA A 267 -5.92 4.19 0.85
C ALA A 267 -6.55 5.50 0.36
N LEU A 268 -6.25 6.62 1.04
CA LEU A 268 -6.66 7.96 0.65
C LEU A 268 -6.04 8.36 -0.68
N ASP A 269 -4.72 8.20 -0.82
CA ASP A 269 -4.00 8.49 -2.06
C ASP A 269 -4.53 7.65 -3.23
N ALA A 270 -4.82 6.37 -3.00
CA ALA A 270 -5.42 5.51 -4.01
C ALA A 270 -6.82 5.97 -4.42
N MET A 271 -7.68 6.35 -3.46
CA MET A 271 -9.03 6.84 -3.74
C MET A 271 -9.00 8.17 -4.51
N VAL A 272 -8.17 9.12 -4.08
CA VAL A 272 -8.06 10.45 -4.69
C VAL A 272 -7.44 10.37 -6.08
N SER A 273 -6.45 9.50 -6.29
CA SER A 273 -5.80 9.32 -7.60
C SER A 273 -6.56 8.42 -8.57
N ALA A 274 -7.58 7.68 -8.11
CA ALA A 274 -8.32 6.73 -8.96
C ALA A 274 -8.92 7.36 -10.23
N PRO A 275 -9.63 8.50 -10.18
CA PRO A 275 -10.18 9.12 -11.39
C PRO A 275 -9.11 9.44 -12.44
N LEU A 276 -7.96 9.95 -12.00
CA LEU A 276 -6.84 10.27 -12.88
C LEU A 276 -6.27 9.01 -13.54
N ARG A 277 -6.05 7.95 -12.74
CA ARG A 277 -5.56 6.65 -13.23
C ARG A 277 -6.54 6.02 -14.22
N ASP A 278 -7.84 6.14 -13.98
CA ASP A 278 -8.89 5.67 -14.89
C ASP A 278 -8.90 6.46 -16.21
N GLY A 279 -8.71 7.78 -16.14
CA GLY A 279 -8.56 8.63 -17.31
C GLY A 279 -7.32 8.26 -18.16
N VAL A 280 -6.18 7.98 -17.51
CA VAL A 280 -4.96 7.50 -18.17
C VAL A 280 -5.19 6.13 -18.81
N ALA A 281 -5.85 5.21 -18.10
CA ALA A 281 -6.20 3.89 -18.63
C ALA A 281 -7.19 3.96 -19.82
N ALA A 282 -8.07 4.95 -19.85
CA ALA A 282 -8.96 5.18 -20.99
C ALA A 282 -8.23 5.77 -22.20
N LEU A 283 -7.17 6.56 -21.98
CA LEU A 283 -6.33 7.12 -23.03
C LEU A 283 -5.44 6.04 -23.67
N ILE A 284 -4.82 5.20 -22.85
CA ILE A 284 -3.91 4.11 -23.25
C ILE A 284 -4.68 2.79 -23.26
N ASP A 285 -5.30 2.49 -24.39
CA ASP A 285 -6.23 1.36 -24.51
C ASP A 285 -5.83 0.39 -25.64
N ALA A 286 -6.05 -0.91 -25.40
CA ALA A 286 -5.70 -1.97 -26.33
C ALA A 286 -6.42 -1.84 -27.67
N GLU A 287 -7.69 -1.41 -27.68
CA GLU A 287 -8.43 -1.20 -28.92
C GLU A 287 -7.85 -0.05 -29.74
N ALA A 288 -7.33 0.99 -29.08
CA ALA A 288 -6.59 2.05 -29.76
C ALA A 288 -5.39 1.48 -30.51
N PHE A 289 -4.61 0.64 -29.81
CA PHE A 289 -3.43 0.00 -30.41
C PHE A 289 -3.80 -0.93 -31.57
N ARG A 290 -4.88 -1.70 -31.47
CA ARG A 290 -5.35 -2.59 -32.55
C ARG A 290 -5.73 -1.82 -33.81
N ARG A 291 -6.45 -0.71 -33.69
CA ARG A 291 -6.89 0.08 -34.85
C ARG A 291 -5.72 0.80 -35.51
N ILE A 292 -4.77 1.33 -34.74
CA ILE A 292 -3.54 1.94 -35.29
C ILE A 292 -2.69 0.88 -36.00
N ALA A 293 -2.37 -0.23 -35.35
CA ALA A 293 -1.62 -1.33 -35.97
C ALA A 293 -2.35 -1.86 -37.22
N GLY A 294 -3.66 -2.03 -37.14
CA GLY A 294 -4.52 -2.41 -38.27
C GLY A 294 -4.44 -1.44 -39.45
N SER A 295 -4.39 -0.14 -39.20
CA SER A 295 -4.26 0.89 -40.26
C SER A 295 -2.92 0.78 -41.02
N ALA A 296 -1.83 0.50 -40.30
CA ALA A 296 -0.52 0.25 -40.89
C ALA A 296 -0.51 -1.05 -41.70
N LEU A 297 -1.34 -2.02 -41.31
CA LEU A 297 -1.45 -3.30 -42.00
C LEU A 297 -2.43 -3.29 -43.18
N ALA A 298 -3.35 -2.33 -43.26
CA ALA A 298 -4.38 -2.23 -44.30
C ALA A 298 -3.80 -2.20 -45.72
N ARG A 299 -4.54 -2.70 -46.71
CA ARG A 299 -4.11 -2.63 -48.13
C ARG A 299 -4.37 -1.25 -48.73
N ASP A 300 -5.57 -0.74 -48.53
CA ASP A 300 -5.97 0.57 -49.04
C ASP A 300 -5.46 1.72 -48.15
N ALA A 301 -4.87 2.74 -48.78
CA ALA A 301 -4.37 3.92 -48.09
C ALA A 301 -5.51 4.83 -47.60
N SER A 302 -6.65 4.85 -48.32
CA SER A 302 -7.81 5.65 -47.90
C SER A 302 -8.44 5.07 -46.63
N ALA A 303 -8.66 3.74 -46.59
CA ALA A 303 -9.11 3.04 -45.40
C ALA A 303 -8.18 3.26 -44.20
N ALA A 304 -6.85 3.18 -44.38
CA ALA A 304 -5.89 3.46 -43.32
C ALA A 304 -6.02 4.90 -42.78
N ALA A 305 -6.15 5.89 -43.67
CA ALA A 305 -6.32 7.28 -43.28
C ALA A 305 -7.63 7.52 -42.52
N GLN A 306 -8.73 6.85 -42.91
CA GLN A 306 -10.00 6.94 -42.20
C GLN A 306 -9.92 6.36 -40.78
N MET A 307 -9.27 5.20 -40.61
CA MET A 307 -9.05 4.59 -39.29
C MET A 307 -8.25 5.52 -38.37
N LEU A 308 -7.18 6.13 -38.87
CA LEU A 308 -6.38 7.10 -38.11
C LEU A 308 -7.16 8.36 -37.75
N THR A 309 -7.97 8.89 -38.66
CA THR A 309 -8.82 10.06 -38.36
C THR A 309 -9.87 9.74 -37.28
N GLY A 310 -10.46 8.53 -37.34
CA GLY A 310 -11.35 8.07 -36.27
C GLY A 310 -10.63 7.99 -34.92
N GLU A 311 -9.38 7.53 -34.91
CA GLU A 311 -8.59 7.43 -33.69
C GLU A 311 -8.13 8.77 -33.13
N ALA A 312 -7.76 9.71 -33.98
CA ALA A 312 -7.46 11.07 -33.53
C ALA A 312 -8.68 11.70 -32.84
N ALA A 313 -9.89 11.47 -33.36
CA ALA A 313 -11.12 11.96 -32.72
C ALA A 313 -11.39 11.29 -31.36
N LEU A 314 -11.20 9.97 -31.24
CA LEU A 314 -11.35 9.26 -29.96
C LEU A 314 -10.26 9.65 -28.94
N ALA A 315 -9.03 9.84 -29.39
CA ALA A 315 -7.94 10.33 -28.55
C ALA A 315 -8.22 11.75 -28.03
N ALA A 316 -8.75 12.64 -28.88
CA ALA A 316 -9.14 13.99 -28.49
C ALA A 316 -10.17 13.97 -27.35
N ASP A 317 -11.21 13.16 -27.50
CA ASP A 317 -12.29 12.99 -26.51
C ASP A 317 -11.78 12.38 -25.19
N ARG A 318 -10.85 11.41 -25.25
CA ARG A 318 -10.19 10.84 -24.07
C ARG A 318 -9.27 11.84 -23.37
N MET A 319 -8.49 12.62 -24.12
CA MET A 319 -7.61 13.67 -23.58
C MET A 319 -8.41 14.79 -22.90
N ALA A 320 -9.55 15.20 -23.48
CA ALA A 320 -10.43 16.20 -22.90
C ALA A 320 -10.95 15.73 -21.52
N ARG A 321 -11.45 14.49 -21.43
CA ARG A 321 -11.88 13.90 -20.15
C ARG A 321 -10.74 13.79 -19.12
N LEU A 322 -9.57 13.37 -19.55
CA LEU A 322 -8.41 13.26 -18.65
C LEU A 322 -8.01 14.62 -18.07
N ALA A 323 -8.02 15.67 -18.90
CA ALA A 323 -7.73 17.03 -18.46
C ALA A 323 -8.81 17.62 -17.52
N GLU A 324 -10.09 17.31 -17.76
CA GLU A 324 -11.17 17.67 -16.83
C GLU A 324 -10.96 17.05 -15.44
N VAL A 325 -10.50 15.80 -15.39
CA VAL A 325 -10.24 15.08 -14.14
C VAL A 325 -8.99 15.60 -13.42
N ASP A 326 -7.92 15.91 -14.16
CA ASP A 326 -6.68 16.45 -13.57
C ASP A 326 -6.85 17.90 -13.06
N GLY A 327 -7.89 18.61 -13.51
CA GLY A 327 -8.15 20.00 -13.16
C GLY A 327 -7.29 21.02 -13.91
N HIS A 328 -6.48 20.57 -14.87
CA HIS A 328 -5.62 21.41 -15.70
C HIS A 328 -6.04 21.40 -17.17
N ALA A 329 -6.14 22.60 -17.75
CA ALA A 329 -6.29 22.79 -19.19
C ALA A 329 -4.91 22.79 -19.86
N GLY A 330 -4.18 21.67 -19.81
CA GLY A 330 -2.93 21.50 -20.55
C GLY A 330 -3.12 21.73 -22.06
N PRO A 331 -2.04 21.75 -22.88
CA PRO A 331 -2.10 22.11 -24.30
C PRO A 331 -2.69 20.98 -25.17
N GLN A 332 -3.92 20.54 -24.87
CA GLN A 332 -4.63 19.41 -25.46
C GLN A 332 -4.55 19.39 -27.00
N ALA A 333 -4.82 20.53 -27.64
CA ALA A 333 -4.78 20.65 -29.09
C ALA A 333 -3.38 20.41 -29.67
N SER A 334 -2.33 20.88 -28.98
CA SER A 334 -0.93 20.67 -29.39
C SER A 334 -0.52 19.21 -29.20
N VAL A 335 -0.83 18.63 -28.03
CA VAL A 335 -0.52 17.22 -27.72
C VAL A 335 -1.23 16.29 -28.70
N LEU A 336 -2.49 16.56 -29.02
CA LEU A 336 -3.26 15.79 -29.99
C LEU A 336 -2.69 15.90 -31.40
N ALA A 337 -2.34 17.12 -31.84
CA ALA A 337 -1.76 17.34 -33.17
C ALA A 337 -0.42 16.61 -33.32
N GLU A 338 0.41 16.64 -32.28
CA GLU A 338 1.68 15.94 -32.26
C GLU A 338 1.49 14.41 -32.24
N LEU A 339 0.59 13.88 -31.42
CA LEU A 339 0.26 12.46 -31.41
C LEU A 339 -0.26 12.01 -32.79
N ASP A 340 -1.23 12.71 -33.39
CA ASP A 340 -1.78 12.39 -34.72
C ASP A 340 -0.70 12.42 -35.81
N ALA A 341 0.18 13.43 -35.81
CA ALA A 341 1.29 13.51 -36.75
C ALA A 341 2.24 12.31 -36.63
N ARG A 342 2.60 11.93 -35.40
CA ARG A 342 3.46 10.76 -35.13
C ARG A 342 2.77 9.45 -35.55
N LEU A 343 1.49 9.26 -35.25
CA LEU A 343 0.72 8.07 -35.64
C LEU A 343 0.61 7.92 -37.16
N ARG A 344 0.35 9.03 -37.87
CA ARG A 344 0.34 9.07 -39.34
C ARG A 344 1.70 8.77 -39.93
N ALA A 345 2.77 9.35 -39.37
CA ALA A 345 4.15 9.10 -39.79
C ALA A 345 4.53 7.62 -39.63
N LEU A 346 4.29 7.02 -38.45
CA LEU A 346 4.54 5.61 -38.18
C LEU A 346 3.79 4.70 -39.17
N THR A 347 2.50 4.98 -39.37
CA THR A 347 1.65 4.25 -40.31
C THR A 347 2.18 4.34 -41.73
N ALA A 348 2.56 5.54 -42.18
CA ALA A 348 3.15 5.76 -43.50
C ALA A 348 4.48 5.01 -43.66
N LEU A 349 5.37 5.06 -42.67
CA LEU A 349 6.66 4.35 -42.67
C LEU A 349 6.48 2.84 -42.79
N VAL A 350 5.59 2.24 -41.98
CA VAL A 350 5.31 0.80 -42.03
C VAL A 350 4.72 0.39 -43.38
N ARG A 351 3.83 1.21 -43.95
CA ARG A 351 3.23 0.95 -45.27
C ARG A 351 4.25 1.07 -46.40
N LEU A 352 5.06 2.13 -46.40
CA LEU A 352 6.11 2.36 -47.40
C LEU A 352 7.19 1.28 -47.32
N GLY A 353 7.59 0.87 -46.12
CA GLY A 353 8.61 -0.15 -45.87
C GLY A 353 8.33 -1.53 -46.47
N ARG A 354 7.10 -1.78 -46.94
CA ARG A 354 6.71 -3.01 -47.67
C ARG A 354 7.17 -3.01 -49.13
N GLY A 355 7.46 -1.84 -49.69
CA GLY A 355 7.89 -1.68 -51.08
C GLY A 355 9.34 -2.11 -51.27
N ARG A 356 9.64 -2.74 -52.41
CA ARG A 356 11.01 -3.18 -52.75
C ARG A 356 12.00 -2.04 -52.95
N GLU A 357 11.51 -0.86 -53.31
CA GLU A 357 12.30 0.36 -53.52
C GLU A 357 12.18 1.36 -52.35
N ALA A 358 11.66 0.91 -51.20
CA ALA A 358 11.47 1.78 -50.05
C ALA A 358 12.81 2.20 -49.42
N HIS A 359 12.85 3.40 -48.84
CA HIS A 359 14.01 3.89 -48.11
C HIS A 359 14.44 2.90 -46.99
N PRO A 360 15.74 2.67 -46.75
CA PRO A 360 16.22 1.69 -45.77
C PRO A 360 15.63 1.88 -44.36
N ALA A 361 15.47 3.13 -43.92
CA ALA A 361 14.86 3.44 -42.62
C ALA A 361 13.41 2.93 -42.52
N ALA A 362 12.58 3.17 -43.54
CA ALA A 362 11.19 2.69 -43.57
C ALA A 362 11.12 1.16 -43.62
N GLN A 363 12.03 0.50 -44.35
CA GLN A 363 12.12 -0.96 -44.35
C GLN A 363 12.48 -1.52 -42.97
N ARG A 364 13.39 -0.88 -42.24
CA ARG A 364 13.79 -1.31 -40.89
C ARG A 364 12.64 -1.21 -39.89
N VAL A 365 11.96 -0.06 -39.84
CA VAL A 365 10.77 0.14 -39.01
C VAL A 365 9.67 -0.89 -39.34
N GLY A 366 9.39 -1.08 -40.63
CA GLY A 366 8.41 -2.06 -41.09
C GLY A 366 8.76 -3.51 -40.72
N ARG A 367 10.04 -3.89 -40.76
CA ARG A 367 10.52 -5.23 -40.38
C ARG A 367 10.49 -5.46 -38.88
N TRP A 368 10.90 -4.47 -38.09
CA TRP A 368 10.86 -4.56 -36.63
C TRP A 368 9.42 -4.73 -36.16
N LEU A 369 8.50 -3.85 -36.56
CA LEU A 369 7.09 -3.94 -36.14
C LEU A 369 6.37 -5.16 -36.70
N GLY A 370 6.41 -5.35 -38.03
CA GLY A 370 5.72 -6.47 -38.69
C GLY A 370 4.30 -6.70 -38.15
N THR A 371 4.03 -7.94 -37.74
CA THR A 371 2.81 -8.36 -37.03
C THR A 371 3.03 -8.61 -35.53
N ASP A 372 4.18 -8.17 -35.00
CA ASP A 372 4.61 -8.43 -33.62
C ASP A 372 3.84 -7.53 -32.65
N ARG A 373 2.96 -8.13 -31.85
CA ARG A 373 2.08 -7.38 -30.95
C ARG A 373 2.82 -6.72 -29.80
N ALA A 374 3.92 -7.30 -29.33
CA ALA A 374 4.72 -6.74 -28.23
C ALA A 374 5.42 -5.47 -28.71
N ARG A 375 6.01 -5.48 -29.91
CA ARG A 375 6.64 -4.28 -30.50
C ARG A 375 5.64 -3.17 -30.83
N TRP A 376 4.44 -3.53 -31.28
CA TRP A 376 3.34 -2.57 -31.43
C TRP A 376 2.93 -1.98 -30.07
N ALA A 377 2.82 -2.79 -29.01
CA ALA A 377 2.55 -2.31 -27.65
C ALA A 377 3.63 -1.34 -27.17
N THR A 378 4.91 -1.65 -27.42
CA THR A 378 6.06 -0.81 -27.06
C THR A 378 6.02 0.56 -27.72
N ILE A 379 5.95 0.62 -29.06
CA ILE A 379 6.08 1.90 -29.78
C ILE A 379 4.86 2.79 -29.56
N LEU A 380 3.65 2.21 -29.58
CA LEU A 380 2.41 2.96 -29.34
C LEU A 380 2.32 3.34 -27.86
N GLY A 381 2.78 2.46 -26.97
CA GLY A 381 2.90 2.74 -25.56
C GLY A 381 3.76 3.97 -25.28
N TRP A 382 4.95 4.04 -25.88
CA TRP A 382 5.80 5.23 -25.79
C TRP A 382 5.08 6.51 -26.27
N MET A 383 4.42 6.48 -27.44
CA MET A 383 3.74 7.65 -28.01
C MET A 383 2.64 8.17 -27.09
N TYR A 384 1.80 7.27 -26.58
CA TYR A 384 0.69 7.62 -25.69
C TYR A 384 1.17 8.01 -24.28
N ALA A 385 2.24 7.39 -23.79
CA ALA A 385 2.85 7.77 -22.52
C ALA A 385 3.51 9.15 -22.59
N ASP A 386 4.15 9.52 -23.72
CA ASP A 386 4.68 10.87 -23.94
C ASP A 386 3.56 11.91 -24.06
N ALA A 387 2.46 11.55 -24.73
CA ALA A 387 1.27 12.40 -24.80
C ALA A 387 0.66 12.62 -23.41
N ALA A 388 0.52 11.56 -22.61
CA ALA A 388 0.05 11.66 -21.23
C ALA A 388 0.99 12.49 -20.35
N ARG A 389 2.31 12.30 -20.47
CA ARG A 389 3.34 13.08 -19.77
C ARG A 389 3.20 14.57 -20.04
N THR A 390 3.03 14.93 -21.30
CA THR A 390 2.92 16.33 -21.75
C THR A 390 1.58 16.94 -21.33
N LEU A 391 0.49 16.16 -21.40
CA LEU A 391 -0.83 16.61 -21.01
C LEU A 391 -0.95 16.87 -19.50
N LEU A 392 -0.34 16.01 -18.69
CA LEU A 392 -0.38 16.08 -17.22
C LEU A 392 0.71 16.98 -16.62
N GLU A 393 1.40 17.76 -17.47
CA GLU A 393 2.42 18.76 -17.11
C GLU A 393 3.38 18.31 -15.98
N VAL A 394 3.88 17.08 -16.06
CA VAL A 394 4.76 16.53 -15.03
C VAL A 394 6.14 17.22 -15.12
N ALA A 395 6.29 18.36 -14.46
CA ALA A 395 7.54 19.10 -14.38
C ALA A 395 7.92 19.38 -12.91
N PRO A 396 9.09 18.91 -12.45
CA PRO A 396 10.01 18.00 -13.16
C PRO A 396 9.48 16.57 -13.24
N VAL A 397 9.81 15.87 -14.34
CA VAL A 397 9.65 14.42 -14.47
C VAL A 397 10.54 13.77 -13.40
N THR A 398 9.94 13.39 -12.28
CA THR A 398 10.63 12.68 -11.20
C THR A 398 10.63 11.18 -11.50
N GLU A 399 11.65 10.47 -11.00
CA GLU A 399 11.69 9.01 -11.08
C GLU A 399 10.40 8.42 -10.48
N GLY A 400 9.75 7.50 -11.20
CA GLY A 400 8.50 6.88 -10.78
C GLY A 400 7.21 7.69 -11.04
N TRP A 401 7.25 8.83 -11.75
CA TRP A 401 6.04 9.59 -12.07
C TRP A 401 4.99 8.76 -12.85
N SER A 402 5.45 7.94 -13.81
CA SER A 402 4.58 7.16 -14.69
C SER A 402 3.84 6.08 -13.90
N GLN A 403 4.50 5.47 -12.92
CA GLN A 403 3.88 4.56 -11.97
C GLN A 403 2.85 5.27 -11.08
N LYS A 404 3.19 6.43 -10.50
CA LYS A 404 2.26 7.20 -9.63
C LYS A 404 1.00 7.64 -10.37
N ARG A 405 1.13 8.04 -11.64
CA ARG A 405 0.04 8.46 -12.53
C ARG A 405 -0.70 7.30 -13.20
N GLY A 406 -0.27 6.05 -12.99
CA GLY A 406 -0.93 4.86 -13.55
C GLY A 406 -0.63 4.61 -15.04
N VAL A 407 0.34 5.29 -15.63
CA VAL A 407 0.76 5.11 -17.03
C VAL A 407 1.31 3.70 -17.25
N ASP A 408 2.19 3.23 -16.36
CA ASP A 408 2.80 1.89 -16.46
C ASP A 408 1.72 0.80 -16.41
N ALA A 409 0.77 0.91 -15.47
CA ALA A 409 -0.33 -0.03 -15.34
C ALA A 409 -1.29 -0.01 -16.56
N ALA A 410 -1.53 1.17 -17.12
CA ALA A 410 -2.35 1.33 -18.32
C ALA A 410 -1.67 0.71 -19.56
N LEU A 411 -0.38 0.98 -19.77
CA LEU A 411 0.45 0.36 -20.81
C LEU A 411 0.45 -1.16 -20.71
N HIS A 412 0.72 -1.69 -19.51
CA HIS A 412 0.73 -3.13 -19.24
C HIS A 412 -0.62 -3.76 -19.58
N ARG A 413 -1.73 -3.14 -19.14
CA ARG A 413 -3.09 -3.60 -19.45
C ARG A 413 -3.39 -3.55 -20.95
N ALA A 414 -2.96 -2.50 -21.64
CA ALA A 414 -3.14 -2.37 -23.08
C ALA A 414 -2.37 -3.45 -23.85
N ALA A 415 -1.13 -3.75 -23.43
CA ALA A 415 -0.33 -4.84 -23.99
C ALA A 415 -1.01 -6.20 -23.79
N LEU A 416 -1.41 -6.55 -22.55
CA LEU A 416 -2.17 -7.77 -22.28
C LEU A 416 -3.45 -7.85 -23.13
N GLY A 417 -4.13 -6.73 -23.35
CA GLY A 417 -5.32 -6.64 -24.22
C GLY A 417 -5.04 -6.87 -25.72
N LEU A 418 -3.78 -6.78 -26.17
CA LEU A 418 -3.34 -7.25 -27.49
C LEU A 418 -3.08 -8.77 -27.52
N GLY A 419 -3.06 -9.44 -26.37
CA GLY A 419 -2.81 -10.87 -26.24
C GLY A 419 -1.34 -11.25 -26.31
N VAL A 420 -0.45 -10.39 -25.80
CA VAL A 420 0.94 -10.76 -25.48
C VAL A 420 1.00 -11.39 -24.08
N SER A 421 2.09 -12.08 -23.75
CA SER A 421 2.30 -12.64 -22.40
C SER A 421 2.53 -11.54 -21.36
N ASP A 422 2.45 -11.89 -20.08
CA ASP A 422 2.74 -10.98 -18.96
C ASP A 422 4.20 -10.50 -18.99
N GLU A 423 5.14 -11.41 -19.28
CA GLU A 423 6.56 -11.09 -19.45
C GLU A 423 6.81 -10.14 -20.62
N GLU A 424 6.15 -10.36 -21.77
CA GLU A 424 6.23 -9.48 -22.93
C GLU A 424 5.59 -8.10 -22.66
N ALA A 425 4.50 -8.06 -21.90
CA ALA A 425 3.83 -6.82 -21.50
C ALA A 425 4.71 -5.99 -20.56
N GLN A 426 5.30 -6.63 -19.54
CA GLN A 426 6.27 -6.00 -18.64
C GLN A 426 7.47 -5.46 -19.43
N ARG A 427 7.98 -6.25 -20.38
CA ARG A 427 9.08 -5.83 -21.25
C ARG A 427 8.72 -4.63 -22.13
N ALA A 428 7.51 -4.59 -22.68
CA ALA A 428 7.05 -3.46 -23.47
C ALA A 428 6.96 -2.17 -22.64
N VAL A 429 6.54 -2.25 -21.37
CA VAL A 429 6.53 -1.11 -20.43
C VAL A 429 7.94 -0.61 -20.17
N GLU A 430 8.89 -1.50 -19.88
CA GLU A 430 10.30 -1.15 -19.65
C GLU A 430 10.91 -0.44 -20.86
N VAL A 431 10.75 -1.00 -22.05
CA VAL A 431 11.27 -0.41 -23.28
C VAL A 431 10.60 0.95 -23.55
N ALA A 432 9.29 1.07 -23.38
CA ALA A 432 8.59 2.35 -23.53
C ALA A 432 9.10 3.43 -22.56
N ARG A 433 9.39 3.08 -21.29
CA ARG A 433 10.03 4.00 -20.33
C ARG A 433 11.44 4.38 -20.77
N GLY A 434 12.25 3.41 -21.21
CA GLY A 434 13.57 3.69 -21.76
C GLY A 434 13.53 4.64 -22.97
N LEU A 435 12.52 4.49 -23.84
CA LEU A 435 12.29 5.39 -24.98
C LEU A 435 11.84 6.81 -24.54
N LEU A 436 11.15 6.96 -23.41
CA LEU A 436 10.83 8.28 -22.84
C LEU A 436 12.06 8.96 -22.23
N ALA A 437 12.98 8.19 -21.65
CA ALA A 437 14.15 8.71 -20.95
C ALA A 437 15.35 9.06 -21.86
N ALA A 438 15.45 8.48 -23.05
CA ALA A 438 16.53 8.78 -24.02
C ALA A 438 16.24 10.05 -24.84
N PRO A 439 17.23 10.93 -25.15
CA PRO A 439 18.65 10.62 -25.30
C PRO A 439 19.59 11.23 -24.25
N ASP A 440 19.08 11.92 -23.23
CA ASP A 440 19.86 12.86 -22.42
C ASP A 440 20.99 12.25 -21.57
N ALA A 441 20.96 10.94 -21.32
CA ALA A 441 22.07 10.23 -20.69
C ALA A 441 22.04 8.71 -21.00
N PRO A 442 22.85 8.21 -21.96
CA PRO A 442 22.94 6.77 -22.23
C PRO A 442 23.31 6.03 -20.95
N PHE A 443 22.35 5.25 -20.45
CA PHE A 443 22.43 4.37 -19.28
C PHE A 443 22.65 4.99 -17.89
N ALA A 444 22.69 6.32 -17.75
CA ALA A 444 22.58 6.92 -16.41
C ALA A 444 21.16 6.74 -15.85
N SER A 445 20.15 6.73 -16.73
CA SER A 445 18.76 6.43 -16.40
C SER A 445 18.59 4.96 -16.00
N SER A 446 17.90 4.73 -14.87
CA SER A 446 17.43 3.41 -14.43
C SER A 446 16.48 2.78 -15.45
N ASP A 447 15.63 3.59 -16.10
CA ASP A 447 14.72 3.14 -17.16
C ASP A 447 15.46 2.62 -18.40
N VAL A 448 16.51 3.33 -18.84
CA VAL A 448 17.33 2.87 -19.98
C VAL A 448 18.09 1.60 -19.64
N ARG A 449 18.56 1.45 -18.39
CA ARG A 449 19.20 0.22 -17.91
C ARG A 449 18.24 -0.96 -17.89
N ALA A 450 17.04 -0.80 -17.34
CA ALA A 450 15.99 -1.82 -17.36
C ALA A 450 15.63 -2.20 -18.82
N ALA A 451 15.42 -1.19 -19.67
CA ALA A 451 15.10 -1.38 -21.08
C ALA A 451 16.20 -2.06 -21.91
N THR A 452 17.44 -2.18 -21.41
CA THR A 452 18.55 -2.82 -22.13
C THR A 452 18.98 -4.16 -21.52
N GLY A 453 18.26 -4.64 -20.50
CA GLY A 453 18.62 -5.87 -19.78
C GLY A 453 19.93 -5.72 -19.01
N TRP A 454 20.23 -4.50 -18.57
CA TRP A 454 21.44 -4.19 -17.82
C TRP A 454 21.40 -4.84 -16.44
N HIS A 455 22.49 -5.50 -16.05
CA HIS A 455 22.67 -6.02 -14.70
C HIS A 455 24.15 -5.96 -14.28
N PRO A 456 24.43 -5.63 -13.01
CA PRO A 456 25.76 -5.74 -12.45
C PRO A 456 26.06 -7.21 -12.08
N TRP A 457 27.23 -7.72 -12.47
CA TRP A 457 27.72 -9.04 -12.05
C TRP A 457 29.21 -8.97 -11.74
N GLU A 458 29.57 -9.31 -10.49
CA GLU A 458 30.92 -9.12 -9.94
C GLU A 458 31.44 -7.69 -10.15
N ASP A 459 32.61 -7.54 -10.77
CA ASP A 459 33.27 -6.26 -11.06
C ASP A 459 32.93 -5.70 -12.46
N ALA A 460 31.92 -6.26 -13.14
CA ALA A 460 31.55 -5.89 -14.51
C ALA A 460 30.05 -5.60 -14.69
N ALA A 461 29.74 -4.82 -15.72
CA ALA A 461 28.38 -4.51 -16.16
C ALA A 461 28.07 -5.24 -17.47
N TYR A 462 26.91 -5.90 -17.50
CA TYR A 462 26.45 -6.67 -18.65
C TYR A 462 25.13 -6.11 -19.17
N VAL A 463 24.93 -6.24 -20.47
CA VAL A 463 23.63 -6.01 -21.12
C VAL A 463 23.25 -7.26 -21.90
N GLN A 464 22.02 -7.72 -21.72
CA GLN A 464 21.51 -8.86 -22.46
C GLN A 464 21.42 -8.49 -23.95
N ARG A 465 22.05 -9.29 -24.81
CA ARG A 465 22.17 -8.98 -26.24
C ARG A 465 20.84 -8.71 -26.94
N GLU A 466 19.88 -9.61 -26.79
CA GLU A 466 18.57 -9.50 -27.45
C GLU A 466 17.79 -8.29 -26.95
N ALA A 467 17.81 -8.05 -25.64
CA ALA A 467 17.19 -6.90 -25.00
C ALA A 467 17.78 -5.57 -25.49
N PHE A 468 19.10 -5.51 -25.63
CA PHE A 468 19.80 -4.34 -26.14
C PHE A 468 19.54 -4.11 -27.63
N GLU A 469 19.60 -5.16 -28.46
CA GLU A 469 19.32 -5.05 -29.90
C GLU A 469 17.87 -4.61 -30.16
N ASP A 470 16.89 -5.17 -29.45
CA ASP A 470 15.49 -4.78 -29.57
C ASP A 470 15.25 -3.34 -29.07
N PHE A 471 15.89 -2.91 -27.98
CA PHE A 471 15.84 -1.52 -27.53
C PHE A 471 16.41 -0.54 -28.58
N VAL A 472 17.53 -0.88 -29.21
CA VAL A 472 18.13 -0.07 -30.28
C VAL A 472 17.18 0.00 -31.50
N ASP A 473 16.55 -1.10 -31.89
CA ASP A 473 15.56 -1.07 -32.97
C ASP A 473 14.31 -0.26 -32.60
N ALA A 474 13.88 -0.31 -31.34
CA ALA A 474 12.79 0.52 -30.82
C ALA A 474 13.14 2.02 -30.84
N LEU A 475 14.37 2.38 -30.47
CA LEU A 475 14.91 3.75 -30.57
C LEU A 475 14.95 4.23 -32.02
N ILE A 476 15.41 3.39 -32.95
CA ILE A 476 15.39 3.70 -34.39
C ILE A 476 13.95 3.98 -34.84
N ALA A 477 13.00 3.11 -34.48
CA ALA A 477 11.60 3.30 -34.85
C ALA A 477 11.02 4.59 -34.29
N ARG A 478 11.34 4.93 -33.03
CA ARG A 478 10.97 6.19 -32.38
C ARG A 478 11.48 7.40 -33.17
N ASP A 479 12.79 7.47 -33.40
CA ASP A 479 13.41 8.67 -33.95
C ASP A 479 13.09 8.89 -35.43
N VAL A 480 13.03 7.79 -36.21
CA VAL A 480 12.57 7.84 -37.61
C VAL A 480 11.12 8.32 -37.69
N THR A 481 10.27 7.89 -36.75
CA THR A 481 8.88 8.36 -36.67
C THR A 481 8.81 9.85 -36.31
N LEU A 482 9.61 10.31 -35.36
CA LEU A 482 9.67 11.72 -34.96
C LEU A 482 10.14 12.62 -36.11
N ALA A 483 11.21 12.25 -36.81
CA ALA A 483 11.72 12.99 -37.97
C ALA A 483 10.69 13.05 -39.10
N ALA A 484 10.06 11.92 -39.42
CA ALA A 484 9.01 11.87 -40.43
C ALA A 484 7.78 12.72 -40.04
N ALA A 485 7.39 12.75 -38.76
CA ALA A 485 6.30 13.58 -38.27
C ALA A 485 6.59 15.09 -38.40
N ARG A 486 7.87 15.50 -38.31
CA ARG A 486 8.32 16.89 -38.53
C ARG A 486 8.48 17.26 -40.01
N GLY A 487 8.25 16.32 -40.93
CA GLY A 487 8.44 16.53 -42.37
C GLY A 487 9.91 16.59 -42.79
N GLU A 488 10.82 16.08 -41.97
CA GLU A 488 12.24 16.00 -42.30
C GLU A 488 12.47 14.97 -43.42
N GLY A 489 13.28 15.33 -44.42
CA GLY A 489 13.54 14.50 -45.59
C GLY A 489 14.42 13.26 -45.29
N PRO A 490 14.59 12.35 -46.28
CA PRO A 490 15.35 11.11 -46.11
C PRO A 490 16.82 11.30 -45.68
N GLU A 491 17.41 12.46 -45.97
CA GLU A 491 18.79 12.81 -45.61
C GLU A 491 18.97 13.02 -44.10
N ALA A 492 17.99 13.62 -43.42
CA ALA A 492 17.98 13.74 -41.95
C ALA A 492 17.83 12.38 -41.25
N LEU A 493 17.14 11.43 -41.89
CA LEU A 493 17.03 10.05 -41.42
C LEU A 493 18.37 9.29 -41.50
N GLY A 494 19.28 9.68 -42.39
CA GLY A 494 20.63 9.11 -42.49
C GLY A 494 21.53 9.49 -41.31
N VAL A 495 21.47 10.74 -40.86
CA VAL A 495 22.25 11.25 -39.70
C VAL A 495 21.82 10.59 -38.39
N LEU A 496 20.52 10.29 -38.24
CA LEU A 496 19.99 9.55 -37.10
C LEU A 496 20.58 8.13 -36.97
N MET A 497 20.89 7.47 -38.09
CA MET A 497 21.53 6.15 -38.08
C MET A 497 22.96 6.19 -37.52
N GLU A 498 23.73 7.23 -37.84
CA GLU A 498 25.11 7.39 -37.34
C GLU A 498 25.15 7.61 -35.83
N VAL A 499 24.21 8.40 -35.29
CA VAL A 499 24.07 8.61 -33.83
C VAL A 499 23.75 7.29 -33.11
N LEU A 500 22.97 6.40 -33.75
CA LEU A 500 22.56 5.11 -33.19
C LEU A 500 23.65 4.03 -33.30
N GLU A 501 24.52 4.09 -34.31
CA GLU A 501 25.79 3.34 -34.30
C GLU A 501 26.67 3.78 -33.13
N GLY A 502 26.66 5.08 -32.80
CA GLY A 502 27.28 5.63 -31.60
C GLY A 502 26.80 4.99 -30.29
N TRP A 503 25.54 4.55 -30.18
CA TRP A 503 25.05 3.81 -29.00
C TRP A 503 25.66 2.41 -28.88
N ARG A 504 25.90 1.73 -30.02
CA ARG A 504 26.60 0.44 -30.04
C ARG A 504 28.07 0.60 -29.69
N GLU A 505 28.72 1.66 -30.17
CA GLU A 505 30.10 2.01 -29.79
C GLU A 505 30.21 2.46 -28.32
N ALA A 506 29.19 3.14 -27.79
CA ALA A 506 29.12 3.56 -26.39
C ALA A 506 29.14 2.38 -25.43
N VAL A 507 28.43 1.28 -25.74
CA VAL A 507 28.49 0.03 -24.95
C VAL A 507 29.90 -0.57 -24.95
N GLY A 508 30.57 -0.58 -26.12
CA GLY A 508 31.94 -1.06 -26.23
C GLY A 508 32.96 -0.20 -25.48
N SER A 509 32.83 1.13 -25.54
CA SER A 509 33.73 2.07 -24.87
C SER A 509 33.50 2.17 -23.35
N ALA A 510 32.29 1.87 -22.87
CA ALA A 510 31.98 1.75 -21.45
C ALA A 510 32.52 0.46 -20.80
N GLY A 511 33.14 -0.43 -21.58
CA GLY A 511 33.73 -1.69 -21.09
C GLY A 511 32.71 -2.78 -20.79
N TRP A 512 31.49 -2.66 -21.34
CA TRP A 512 30.39 -3.58 -21.05
C TRP A 512 30.44 -4.78 -21.98
N ARG A 513 30.04 -5.93 -21.45
CA ARG A 513 29.94 -7.16 -22.24
C ARG A 513 28.51 -7.39 -22.69
N VAL A 514 28.35 -7.61 -23.99
CA VAL A 514 27.10 -8.02 -24.61
C VAL A 514 27.13 -9.55 -24.70
N GLY A 515 26.31 -10.24 -23.92
CA GLY A 515 26.27 -11.70 -23.86
C GLY A 515 24.84 -12.26 -23.96
N SER A 516 24.72 -13.53 -24.32
CA SER A 516 23.48 -14.30 -24.14
C SER A 516 23.52 -15.05 -22.81
N VAL A 517 22.37 -15.19 -22.14
CA VAL A 517 22.27 -15.87 -20.83
C VAL A 517 22.75 -17.33 -20.90
N ASP A 518 22.75 -17.93 -22.10
CA ASP A 518 23.17 -19.31 -22.34
C ASP A 518 24.67 -19.49 -22.68
N GLU A 519 25.40 -18.42 -23.01
CA GLU A 519 26.82 -18.53 -23.40
C GLU A 519 27.79 -18.60 -22.21
N GLU A 520 27.35 -18.26 -20.98
CA GLU A 520 28.22 -18.17 -19.80
C GLU A 520 27.85 -19.13 -18.66
N ALA A 521 26.85 -20.00 -18.84
CA ALA A 521 26.58 -21.12 -17.93
C ALA A 521 27.45 -22.38 -18.19
N GLY A 522 28.55 -22.22 -18.94
CA GLY A 522 29.47 -23.29 -19.37
C GLY A 522 30.80 -23.29 -18.63
#